data_AF-A0A0D3A060-F1
#
_entry.id   AF-A0A0D3A060-F1
#
_cell.length_a   1.000
_cell.length_b   1.000
_cell.length_c   1.000
_cell.angle_alpha   90.00
_cell.angle_beta   90.00
_cell.angle_gamma   90.00
#
_symmetry.space_group_name_H-M   'P 1'
#
loop_
_entity.id
_entity.type
_entity.pdbx_description
1 polymer ?
#
loop_
_entity_poly.entity_id
_entity_poly.type
_entity_poly.pdbx_seq_one_letter_code
_entity_poly.pdbx_strand_id
1 'polypeptide(L)'
;MIGLLVKRVLSEVSNTPENVGEYTVGLEPRVDYLMNLVDVKSTSDVQILGLHGMGGIGKTTLAKAFYNTIVADFEHRVFISNVRERSSDHDGLLNLQKSLIKGLLR
;
A
#
# COMPACT_ATOMS: atom_id res chain seq x y z
N MET A 1 -2.54 3.36 -30.37
CA MET A 1 -1.16 3.10 -29.91
C MET A 1 -0.67 4.17 -28.92
N ILE A 2 -0.70 5.46 -29.24
CA ILE A 2 -0.25 6.56 -28.35
C ILE A 2 -1.04 6.63 -27.03
N GLY A 3 -2.37 6.51 -27.08
CA GLY A 3 -3.20 6.59 -25.87
C GLY A 3 -2.90 5.52 -24.81
N LEU A 4 -2.51 4.31 -25.23
CA LEU A 4 -2.11 3.24 -24.29
C LEU A 4 -0.77 3.55 -23.63
N LEU A 5 0.18 4.11 -24.38
CA LEU A 5 1.46 4.55 -23.84
C LEU A 5 1.30 5.70 -22.85
N VAL A 6 0.46 6.69 -23.18
CA VAL A 6 0.18 7.82 -22.27
C VAL A 6 -0.47 7.33 -20.97
N LYS A 7 -1.46 6.44 -21.04
CA LYS A 7 -2.08 5.84 -19.85
C LYS A 7 -1.06 5.08 -18.99
N ARG A 8 -0.20 4.27 -19.62
CA ARG A 8 0.85 3.52 -18.92
C ARG A 8 1.87 4.45 -18.25
N VAL A 9 2.37 5.46 -18.95
CA VAL A 9 3.33 6.41 -18.36
C VAL A 9 2.69 7.18 -17.20
N LEU A 10 1.43 7.59 -17.32
CA LEU A 10 0.70 8.24 -16.22
C LEU A 10 0.50 7.30 -15.01
N SER A 11 0.22 6.01 -15.22
CA SER A 11 0.06 5.05 -14.11
C SER A 11 1.38 4.81 -13.37
N GLU A 12 2.51 4.80 -14.09
CA GLU A 12 3.84 4.69 -13.50
C GLU A 12 4.25 5.98 -12.76
N VAL A 13 3.98 7.15 -13.34
CA VAL A 13 4.34 8.46 -12.72
C VAL A 13 3.46 8.79 -11.52
N SER A 14 2.20 8.33 -11.50
CA SER A 14 1.29 8.51 -10.36
C SER A 14 1.60 7.59 -9.18
N ASN A 15 2.47 6.60 -9.36
CA ASN A 15 3.03 5.81 -8.27
C ASN A 15 4.05 6.66 -7.50
N THR A 16 3.58 7.36 -6.46
CA THR A 16 4.49 7.92 -5.46
C THR A 16 4.80 6.81 -4.44
N PRO A 17 6.03 6.28 -4.43
CA PRO A 17 6.38 5.24 -3.47
C PRO A 17 6.33 5.78 -2.05
N GLU A 18 5.85 4.96 -1.12
CA GLU A 18 5.91 5.26 0.31
C GLU A 18 7.37 5.27 0.78
N ASN A 19 7.73 6.23 1.63
CA ASN A 19 9.08 6.29 2.18
C ASN A 19 9.32 5.12 3.16
N VAL A 20 10.21 4.20 2.76
CA VAL A 20 10.59 3.00 3.52
C VAL A 20 11.80 3.25 4.45
N GLY A 21 12.57 4.31 4.20
CA GLY A 21 13.81 4.67 4.92
C GLY A 21 15.07 4.49 4.05
N GLU A 22 16.12 5.25 4.33
CA GLU A 22 17.31 5.37 3.45
C GLU A 22 18.27 4.16 3.49
N TYR A 23 18.35 3.46 4.63
CA TYR A 23 19.35 2.41 4.86
C TYR A 23 18.72 1.09 5.31
N THR A 24 17.58 0.75 4.74
CA THR A 24 16.89 -0.51 5.05
C THR A 24 17.60 -1.69 4.44
N VAL A 25 17.72 -2.79 5.19
CA VAL A 25 18.35 -4.04 4.73
C VAL A 25 17.46 -5.24 5.06
N GLY A 26 17.56 -6.30 4.25
CA GLY A 26 16.85 -7.56 4.50
C GLY A 26 15.33 -7.47 4.29
N LEU A 27 14.87 -6.51 3.50
CA LEU A 27 13.45 -6.37 3.14
C LEU A 27 13.07 -7.31 2.01
N GLU A 28 13.95 -7.50 1.03
CA GLU A 28 13.69 -8.26 -0.19
C GLU A 28 13.21 -9.69 0.13
N PRO A 29 13.89 -10.50 0.97
CA PRO A 29 13.43 -11.85 1.27
C PRO A 29 12.08 -11.87 2.01
N ARG A 30 11.78 -10.81 2.77
CA ARG A 30 10.51 -10.70 3.51
C ARG A 30 9.38 -10.26 2.58
N VAL A 31 9.63 -9.37 1.64
CA VAL A 31 8.67 -8.99 0.60
C VAL A 31 8.36 -10.19 -0.29
N ASP A 32 9.37 -10.96 -0.69
CA ASP A 32 9.17 -12.20 -1.47
C ASP A 32 8.32 -13.21 -0.69
N TYR A 33 8.55 -13.35 0.62
CA TYR A 33 7.70 -14.18 1.47
C TYR A 33 6.23 -13.71 1.45
N LEU A 34 5.98 -12.39 1.56
CA LEU A 34 4.62 -11.85 1.50
C LEU A 34 3.97 -12.04 0.12
N MET A 35 4.72 -11.89 -0.97
CA MET A 35 4.25 -12.16 -2.34
C MET A 35 3.79 -13.60 -2.53
N ASN A 36 4.36 -14.55 -1.80
CA ASN A 36 3.94 -15.96 -1.84
C ASN A 36 2.73 -16.25 -0.95
N LEU A 37 2.33 -15.34 -0.04
CA LEU A 37 1.17 -15.51 0.84
C LEU A 37 -0.14 -14.98 0.24
N VAL A 38 -0.06 -14.04 -0.70
CA VAL A 38 -1.22 -13.38 -1.30
C VAL A 38 -1.13 -13.44 -2.81
N ASP A 39 -2.22 -13.83 -3.45
CA ASP A 39 -2.33 -13.81 -4.90
C ASP A 39 -2.72 -12.41 -5.38
N VAL A 40 -1.69 -11.60 -5.66
CA VAL A 40 -1.84 -10.19 -6.10
C VAL A 40 -2.62 -10.07 -7.41
N LYS A 41 -2.68 -11.13 -8.23
CA LYS A 41 -3.35 -11.12 -9.54
C LYS A 41 -4.73 -11.77 -9.52
N SER A 42 -5.16 -12.31 -8.38
CA SER A 42 -6.51 -12.87 -8.25
C SER A 42 -7.57 -11.78 -8.42
N THR A 43 -8.68 -12.15 -9.05
CA THR A 43 -9.80 -11.27 -9.36
C THR A 43 -11.08 -11.62 -8.58
N SER A 44 -11.08 -12.70 -7.79
CA SER A 44 -12.32 -13.25 -7.24
C SER A 44 -12.60 -12.90 -5.79
N ASP A 45 -11.60 -12.56 -4.96
CA ASP A 45 -11.81 -12.44 -3.50
C ASP A 45 -10.97 -11.35 -2.82
N VAL A 46 -11.52 -10.79 -1.73
CA VAL A 46 -10.80 -9.85 -0.85
C VAL A 46 -9.78 -10.61 -0.02
N GLN A 47 -8.51 -10.22 -0.13
CA GLN A 47 -7.42 -10.79 0.65
C GLN A 47 -6.97 -9.81 1.73
N ILE A 48 -6.79 -10.32 2.96
CA ILE A 48 -6.33 -9.52 4.11
C ILE A 48 -5.00 -10.08 4.60
N LEU A 49 -3.96 -9.26 4.57
CA LEU A 49 -2.64 -9.59 5.10
C LEU A 49 -2.38 -8.82 6.40
N GLY A 50 -2.31 -9.52 7.52
CA GLY A 50 -2.01 -8.95 8.82
C GLY A 50 -0.53 -9.10 9.20
N LEU A 51 0.16 -8.00 9.49
CA LEU A 51 1.52 -8.03 10.06
C LEU A 51 1.46 -7.78 11.56
N HIS A 52 1.95 -8.73 12.37
CA HIS A 52 1.95 -8.63 13.83
C HIS A 52 3.35 -8.86 14.43
N GLY A 53 3.53 -8.50 15.70
CA GLY A 53 4.81 -8.61 16.42
C GLY A 53 5.11 -7.39 17.30
N MET A 54 6.26 -7.41 17.99
CA MET A 54 6.68 -6.37 18.94
C MET A 54 6.71 -4.96 18.34
N GLY A 55 6.59 -3.94 19.18
CA GLY A 55 6.79 -2.54 18.79
C GLY A 55 8.19 -2.31 18.21
N GLY A 56 8.33 -1.41 17.24
CA GLY A 56 9.63 -1.04 16.66
C GLY A 56 10.28 -2.08 15.73
N ILE A 57 9.75 -3.29 15.58
CA ILE A 57 10.37 -4.38 14.79
C ILE A 57 10.33 -4.16 13.25
N GLY A 58 9.78 -3.04 12.77
CA GLY A 58 9.73 -2.71 11.34
C GLY A 58 8.50 -3.20 10.57
N LYS A 59 7.38 -3.52 11.24
CA LYS A 59 6.13 -3.98 10.56
C LYS A 59 5.63 -2.97 9.51
N THR A 60 5.51 -1.70 9.90
CA THR A 60 5.08 -0.64 8.99
C THR A 60 6.08 -0.43 7.84
N THR A 61 7.37 -0.60 8.12
CA THR A 61 8.42 -0.54 7.09
C THR A 61 8.25 -1.64 6.06
N LEU A 62 8.03 -2.89 6.50
CA LEU A 62 7.77 -4.02 5.62
C LEU A 62 6.47 -3.83 4.82
N ALA A 63 5.40 -3.32 5.45
CA ALA A 63 4.13 -3.04 4.77
C ALA A 63 4.31 -2.01 3.64
N LYS A 64 5.09 -0.94 3.87
CA LYS A 64 5.39 0.07 2.83
C LYS A 64 6.23 -0.50 1.69
N ALA A 65 7.25 -1.30 2.01
CA ALA A 65 8.07 -1.97 1.01
C ALA A 65 7.22 -2.88 0.12
N PHE A 66 6.40 -3.74 0.74
CA PHE A 66 5.48 -4.62 0.04
C PHE A 66 4.47 -3.85 -0.81
N TYR A 67 3.86 -2.79 -0.26
CA TYR A 67 2.96 -1.90 -1.00
C TYR A 67 3.64 -1.33 -2.25
N ASN A 68 4.84 -0.77 -2.12
CA ASN A 68 5.59 -0.22 -3.25
C ASN A 68 5.89 -1.27 -4.34
N THR A 69 6.04 -2.55 -3.98
CA THR A 69 6.28 -3.63 -4.95
C THR A 69 5.02 -3.98 -5.74
N ILE A 70 3.84 -3.99 -5.10
CA ILE A 70 2.59 -4.43 -5.74
C ILE A 70 1.74 -3.29 -6.32
N VAL A 71 2.00 -2.05 -5.93
CA VAL A 71 1.11 -0.90 -6.20
C VAL A 71 0.83 -0.69 -7.69
N ALA A 72 1.77 -1.05 -8.57
CA ALA A 72 1.62 -0.96 -10.02
C ALA A 72 0.62 -1.97 -10.60
N ASP A 73 0.35 -3.08 -9.90
CA ASP A 73 -0.61 -4.11 -10.33
C ASP A 73 -2.07 -3.72 -10.04
N PHE A 74 -2.31 -2.62 -9.31
CA PHE A 74 -3.65 -2.15 -8.95
C PHE A 74 -4.01 -0.85 -9.69
N GLU A 75 -5.22 -0.81 -10.27
CA GLU A 75 -5.81 0.39 -10.87
C GLU A 75 -6.09 1.48 -9.82
N HIS A 76 -6.67 1.07 -8.70
CA HIS A 76 -6.99 1.94 -7.57
C HIS A 76 -6.22 1.50 -6.33
N ARG A 77 -5.55 2.44 -5.67
CA ARG A 77 -4.70 2.16 -4.51
C ARG A 77 -4.64 3.34 -3.55
N VAL A 78 -4.49 3.05 -2.27
CA VAL A 78 -4.31 4.08 -1.24
C VAL A 78 -3.57 3.50 -0.05
N PHE A 79 -2.58 4.24 0.44
CA PHE A 79 -1.92 3.95 1.70
C PHE A 79 -2.47 4.87 2.80
N ILE A 80 -2.99 4.30 3.89
CA ILE A 80 -3.53 5.07 5.02
C ILE A 80 -2.64 4.81 6.24
N SER A 81 -1.91 5.83 6.66
CA SER A 81 -1.06 5.80 7.84
C SER A 81 -1.77 6.33 9.10
N ASN A 82 -1.19 6.02 10.26
CA ASN A 82 -1.61 6.53 11.58
C ASN A 82 -3.10 6.34 11.87
N VAL A 83 -3.64 5.19 11.43
CA VAL A 83 -5.09 4.88 11.55
C VAL A 83 -5.54 4.95 13.00
N ARG A 84 -4.72 4.43 13.94
CA ARG A 84 -5.05 4.41 15.36
C ARG A 84 -5.22 5.82 15.92
N GLU A 85 -4.23 6.68 15.68
CA GLU A 85 -4.21 8.07 16.12
C GLU A 85 -5.38 8.83 15.49
N ARG A 86 -5.50 8.77 14.15
CA ARG A 86 -6.54 9.48 13.39
C ARG A 86 -7.95 9.02 13.73
N SER A 87 -8.13 7.75 14.09
CA SER A 87 -9.44 7.22 14.49
C SER A 87 -9.90 7.73 15.86
N SER A 88 -8.97 8.20 16.68
CA SER A 88 -9.23 8.67 18.05
C SER A 88 -9.63 10.16 18.10
N ASP A 89 -9.47 10.89 16.99
CA ASP A 89 -9.85 12.30 16.87
C ASP A 89 -11.38 12.48 16.72
N HIS A 90 -11.86 13.72 16.90
CA HIS A 90 -13.27 14.06 16.60
C HIS A 90 -13.58 13.79 15.11
N ASP A 91 -14.67 13.06 14.85
CA ASP A 91 -15.02 12.54 13.51
C ASP A 91 -13.92 11.70 12.84
N GLY A 92 -12.98 11.13 13.61
CA GLY A 92 -11.78 10.45 13.10
C GLY A 92 -12.08 9.32 12.12
N LEU A 93 -13.05 8.45 12.45
CA LEU A 93 -13.49 7.37 11.56
C LEU A 93 -14.15 7.88 10.28
N LEU A 94 -15.00 8.91 10.36
CA LEU A 94 -15.62 9.54 9.19
C LEU A 94 -14.55 10.16 8.28
N ASN A 95 -13.54 10.79 8.87
CA ASN A 95 -12.42 11.39 8.13
C ASN A 95 -11.51 10.34 7.48
N LEU A 96 -11.30 9.19 8.13
CA LEU A 96 -10.60 8.04 7.55
C LEU A 96 -11.38 7.45 6.37
N GLN A 97 -12.69 7.26 6.51
CA GLN A 97 -13.54 6.79 5.42
C GLN A 97 -13.50 7.75 4.22
N LYS A 98 -13.64 9.06 4.45
CA LYS A 98 -13.50 10.07 3.39
C LYS A 98 -12.13 10.02 2.72
N SER A 99 -11.06 9.81 3.49
CA SER A 99 -9.69 9.69 2.96
C SER A 99 -9.53 8.45 2.08
N LEU A 100 -10.07 7.31 2.52
CA LEU A 100 -10.07 6.05 1.76
C LEU A 100 -10.78 6.24 0.41
N ILE A 101 -12.03 6.73 0.45
CA ILE A 101 -12.84 6.96 -0.76
C ILE A 101 -12.15 7.92 -1.71
N LYS A 102 -11.66 9.06 -1.19
CA LYS A 102 -10.95 10.06 -2.00
C LYS A 102 -9.67 9.49 -2.63
N GLY A 103 -8.96 8.61 -1.93
CA GLY A 103 -7.76 7.95 -2.45
C GLY A 103 -8.07 6.96 -3.57
N LEU A 104 -9.12 6.15 -3.41
CA LEU A 104 -9.51 5.13 -4.39
C LEU A 104 -10.17 5.71 -5.65
N LEU A 105 -10.90 6.82 -5.53
CA LEU A 105 -11.58 7.48 -6.67
C LEU A 105 -10.70 8.47 -7.45
N ARG A 106 -9.38 8.45 -7.22
CA ARG A 106 -8.43 9.39 -7.85
C ARG A 106 -8.13 9.06 -9.31
#